data_AF-A0A8B7DZ78-F1
#
_entry.id   AF-A0A8B7DZ78-F1
#
_cell.length_a   1.000
_cell.length_b   1.000
_cell.length_c   1.000
_cell.angle_alpha   90.00
_cell.angle_beta   90.00
_cell.angle_gamma   90.00
#
_symmetry.space_group_name_H-M   'P 1'
#
loop_
_entity.id
_entity.type
_entity.pdbx_description
1 polymer ?
#
loop_
_entity_poly.entity_id
_entity_poly.type
_entity_poly.pdbx_seq_one_letter_code
_entity_poly.pdbx_strand_id
1 'polypeptide(L)'
;EKLFYPVLEQCTGFKVNLKLNTFFLTGSADSVRLLLEAGAKSDTINKINRTASQLGAFTGRHDCVSIINNFVQLEDIEYYTRKQGLDEFILKEHLVKPLHKYVITPNLNPVKLVLYVKENTVLLADYTSVDKVLTMFCQKSFKNVNEVLAIKTHILNFFLKKCYLWDQGTEGKNGINGLLKYLVKGRSSDGFAIGTETLLRDSLKSFPYASSNVFQQLIKGGSPSAIAAITQSINGLQSADFTECCSCCGNRRSFNKCSSCKMVKYCNQSCQKLHWGTHKKFCERLKEEFLLLQQQKVIDKEREENRVLQKNKELQTQENVET
;
A
#
# COMPACT_ATOMS: atom_id res chain seq x y z
N GLU A 1 -17.17 7.22 -4.31
CA GLU A 1 -16.91 6.00 -5.12
C GLU A 1 -18.11 5.53 -5.94
N LYS A 2 -19.30 5.30 -5.37
CA LYS A 2 -20.46 4.78 -6.12
C LYS A 2 -21.02 5.67 -7.25
N LEU A 3 -20.67 6.96 -7.28
CA LEU A 3 -21.02 7.90 -8.36
C LEU A 3 -19.85 8.23 -9.30
N PHE A 4 -18.61 7.82 -8.98
CA PHE A 4 -17.40 8.24 -9.71
C PHE A 4 -16.88 7.17 -10.67
N TYR A 5 -17.02 5.88 -10.31
CA TYR A 5 -16.55 4.76 -11.14
C TYR A 5 -17.26 4.64 -12.49
N PRO A 6 -18.61 4.74 -12.60
CA PRO A 6 -19.30 4.60 -13.89
C PRO A 6 -19.01 5.75 -14.86
N VAL A 7 -18.61 6.93 -14.35
CA VAL A 7 -18.42 8.15 -15.14
C VAL A 7 -17.04 8.19 -15.83
N LEU A 8 -16.03 7.49 -15.28
CA LEU A 8 -14.68 7.46 -15.85
C LEU A 8 -14.52 6.41 -16.97
N GLU A 9 -15.21 5.27 -16.91
CA GLU A 9 -15.21 4.25 -17.98
C GLU A 9 -15.78 4.78 -19.31
N GLN A 10 -16.64 5.79 -19.28
CA GLN A 10 -17.24 6.39 -20.48
C GLN A 10 -16.39 7.51 -21.10
N CYS A 11 -15.24 7.85 -20.51
CA CYS A 11 -14.38 8.92 -21.03
C CYS A 11 -13.41 8.35 -22.07
N THR A 12 -13.46 8.83 -23.31
CA THR A 12 -12.43 8.58 -24.31
C THR A 12 -11.05 8.96 -23.75
N GLY A 13 -9.99 8.20 -24.07
CA GLY A 13 -8.65 8.38 -23.47
C GLY A 13 -8.08 9.81 -23.55
N PHE A 14 -8.49 10.59 -24.55
CA PHE A 14 -8.17 12.02 -24.65
C PHE A 14 -8.70 12.85 -23.47
N LYS A 15 -9.94 12.58 -23.02
CA LYS A 15 -10.55 13.27 -21.87
C LYS A 15 -9.89 12.88 -20.55
N VAL A 16 -9.41 11.63 -20.42
CA VAL A 16 -8.74 11.14 -19.21
C VAL A 16 -7.36 11.80 -19.04
N ASN A 17 -6.58 11.92 -20.12
CA ASN A 17 -5.27 12.57 -20.10
C ASN A 17 -5.34 14.08 -19.85
N LEU A 18 -6.35 14.75 -20.43
CA LEU A 18 -6.60 16.16 -20.13
C LEU A 18 -6.90 16.36 -18.63
N LYS A 19 -7.73 15.47 -18.05
CA LYS A 19 -8.04 15.50 -16.61
C LYS A 19 -6.79 15.30 -15.75
N LEU A 20 -5.92 14.34 -16.10
CA LEU A 20 -4.67 14.12 -15.35
C LEU A 20 -3.81 15.38 -15.31
N ASN A 21 -3.59 16.03 -16.46
CA ASN A 21 -2.79 17.26 -16.54
C ASN A 21 -3.43 18.47 -15.82
N THR A 22 -4.76 18.56 -15.77
CA THR A 22 -5.48 19.66 -15.07
C THR A 22 -5.58 19.47 -13.55
N PHE A 23 -5.49 18.22 -13.04
CA PHE A 23 -5.75 17.90 -11.63
C PHE A 23 -4.66 18.36 -10.63
N PHE A 24 -3.50 18.83 -11.09
CA PHE A 24 -2.41 19.24 -10.19
C PHE A 24 -2.67 20.53 -9.43
N LEU A 25 -3.65 21.34 -9.85
CA LEU A 25 -4.02 22.54 -9.11
C LEU A 25 -4.86 22.25 -7.84
N THR A 26 -5.52 21.08 -7.75
CA THR A 26 -6.49 20.80 -6.66
C THR A 26 -6.58 19.35 -6.16
N GLY A 27 -5.88 18.41 -6.80
CA GLY A 27 -6.12 16.98 -6.62
C GLY A 27 -5.43 16.25 -5.46
N SER A 28 -6.03 15.16 -4.97
CA SER A 28 -5.38 14.24 -4.04
C SER A 28 -4.55 13.16 -4.75
N ALA A 29 -3.57 12.58 -4.05
CA ALA A 29 -2.79 11.42 -4.50
C ALA A 29 -3.66 10.23 -4.96
N ASP A 30 -4.78 10.00 -4.25
CA ASP A 30 -5.75 8.96 -4.58
C ASP A 30 -6.44 9.20 -5.93
N SER A 31 -6.70 10.45 -6.28
CA SER A 31 -7.35 10.79 -7.55
C SER A 31 -6.42 10.60 -8.73
N VAL A 32 -5.14 10.95 -8.58
CA VAL A 32 -4.10 10.68 -9.57
C VAL A 32 -4.01 9.18 -9.84
N ARG A 33 -4.00 8.36 -8.78
CA ARG A 33 -4.02 6.90 -8.90
C ARG A 33 -5.25 6.41 -9.67
N LEU A 34 -6.45 6.88 -9.33
CA LEU A 34 -7.68 6.49 -10.03
C LEU A 34 -7.66 6.85 -11.52
N LEU A 35 -7.09 8.00 -11.88
CA LEU A 35 -6.93 8.41 -13.28
C LEU A 35 -5.96 7.49 -14.04
N LEU A 36 -4.82 7.17 -13.43
CA LEU A 36 -3.84 6.25 -14.00
C LEU A 36 -4.43 4.84 -14.17
N GLU A 37 -5.16 4.35 -13.16
CA GLU A 37 -5.89 3.08 -13.23
C GLU A 37 -6.99 3.08 -14.31
N ALA A 38 -7.54 4.25 -14.66
CA ALA A 38 -8.47 4.44 -15.76
C ALA A 38 -7.78 4.61 -17.14
N GLY A 39 -6.45 4.43 -17.21
CA GLY A 39 -5.68 4.51 -18.46
C GLY A 39 -5.12 5.90 -18.78
N ALA A 40 -5.02 6.80 -17.79
CA ALA A 40 -4.26 8.03 -17.99
C ALA A 40 -2.77 7.70 -18.23
N LYS A 41 -2.22 8.27 -19.30
CA LYS A 41 -0.82 8.11 -19.68
C LYS A 41 0.05 9.11 -18.90
N SER A 42 1.14 8.59 -18.34
CA SER A 42 2.08 9.36 -17.49
C SER A 42 3.00 10.29 -18.29
N ASP A 43 3.18 10.02 -19.58
CA ASP A 43 4.10 10.70 -20.50
C ASP A 43 3.41 11.75 -21.40
N THR A 44 2.09 11.92 -21.28
CA THR A 44 1.35 12.86 -22.14
C THR A 44 1.69 14.30 -21.82
N ILE A 45 2.18 15.03 -22.83
CA ILE A 45 2.45 16.47 -22.76
C ILE A 45 1.20 17.30 -23.00
N ASN A 46 1.08 18.41 -22.30
CA ASN A 46 0.03 19.40 -22.50
C ASN A 46 0.45 20.50 -23.51
N LYS A 47 -0.42 21.50 -23.72
CA LYS A 47 -0.18 22.64 -24.62
C LYS A 47 1.04 23.51 -24.27
N ILE A 48 1.57 23.38 -23.05
CA ILE A 48 2.79 24.08 -22.60
C ILE A 48 4.01 23.15 -22.59
N ASN A 49 3.96 22.02 -23.30
CA ASN A 49 5.04 21.03 -23.41
C ASN A 49 5.51 20.48 -22.05
N ARG A 50 4.58 20.32 -21.09
CA ARG A 50 4.86 19.72 -19.78
C ARG A 50 4.06 18.45 -19.55
N THR A 51 4.68 17.48 -18.88
CA THR A 51 4.00 16.28 -18.38
C THR A 51 3.35 16.52 -17.02
N ALA A 52 2.38 15.67 -16.67
CA ALA A 52 1.75 15.62 -15.36
C ALA A 52 2.77 15.61 -14.20
N SER A 53 3.83 14.80 -14.32
CA SER A 53 4.90 14.71 -13.34
C SER A 53 5.69 16.02 -13.19
N GLN A 54 6.00 16.69 -14.29
CA GLN A 54 6.69 17.99 -14.27
C GLN A 54 5.84 19.10 -13.62
N LEU A 55 4.53 19.10 -13.87
CA LEU A 55 3.59 20.03 -13.22
C LEU A 55 3.45 19.75 -11.73
N GLY A 56 3.38 18.47 -11.34
CA GLY A 56 3.37 18.05 -9.95
C GLY A 56 4.62 18.50 -9.19
N ALA A 57 5.80 18.40 -9.82
CA ALA A 57 7.05 18.86 -9.22
C ALA A 57 7.07 20.39 -9.02
N PHE A 58 6.61 21.15 -10.01
CA PHE A 58 6.52 22.61 -9.92
C PHE A 58 5.57 23.09 -8.81
N THR A 59 4.49 22.33 -8.56
CA THR A 59 3.47 22.65 -7.54
C THR A 59 3.79 22.07 -6.15
N GLY A 60 4.96 21.44 -5.97
CA GLY A 60 5.36 20.82 -4.69
C GLY A 60 4.61 19.54 -4.34
N ARG A 61 3.91 18.92 -5.30
CA ARG A 61 3.07 17.73 -5.10
C ARG A 61 3.86 16.44 -5.29
N HIS A 62 4.89 16.26 -4.47
CA HIS A 62 5.85 15.14 -4.58
C HIS A 62 5.20 13.75 -4.49
N ASP A 63 4.14 13.58 -3.69
CA ASP A 63 3.42 12.30 -3.61
C ASP A 63 2.76 11.91 -4.93
N CYS A 64 2.17 12.89 -5.64
CA CYS A 64 1.56 12.66 -6.95
C CYS A 64 2.63 12.34 -7.99
N VAL A 65 3.76 13.06 -7.97
CA VAL A 65 4.93 12.80 -8.83
C VAL A 65 5.46 11.38 -8.63
N SER A 66 5.61 10.96 -7.37
CA SER A 66 6.04 9.62 -7.02
C SER A 66 5.07 8.56 -7.55
N ILE A 67 3.76 8.76 -7.39
CA ILE A 67 2.75 7.84 -7.92
C ILE A 67 2.88 7.71 -9.44
N ILE A 68 3.01 8.81 -10.17
CA ILE A 68 3.07 8.82 -11.65
C ILE A 68 4.33 8.13 -12.15
N ASN A 69 5.49 8.48 -11.58
CA ASN A 69 6.78 7.95 -12.00
C ASN A 69 6.94 6.45 -11.68
N ASN A 70 6.18 5.94 -10.71
CA ASN A 70 6.21 4.54 -10.29
C ASN A 70 4.97 3.73 -10.74
N PHE A 71 4.09 4.34 -11.54
CA PHE A 71 2.92 3.64 -12.08
C PHE A 71 3.32 2.79 -13.28
N VAL A 72 2.81 1.56 -13.31
CA VAL A 72 3.00 0.63 -14.42
C VAL A 72 1.76 0.68 -15.29
N GLN A 73 1.93 1.05 -16.55
CA GLN A 73 0.83 1.08 -17.51
C GLN A 73 0.44 -0.34 -17.93
N LEU A 74 -0.78 -0.52 -18.46
CA LEU A 74 -1.22 -1.85 -18.89
C LEU A 74 -0.35 -2.37 -20.04
N GLU A 75 0.02 -1.46 -20.93
CA GLU A 75 0.88 -1.71 -22.09
C GLU A 75 2.27 -2.23 -21.70
N ASP A 76 2.76 -1.86 -20.52
CA ASP A 76 4.05 -2.34 -19.99
C ASP A 76 4.02 -3.85 -19.69
N ILE A 77 2.84 -4.40 -19.36
CA ILE A 77 2.63 -5.83 -19.14
C ILE A 77 2.25 -6.54 -20.45
N GLU A 78 1.40 -5.92 -21.28
CA GLU A 78 1.06 -6.42 -22.62
C GLU A 78 2.29 -6.58 -23.53
N TYR A 79 3.35 -5.80 -23.29
CA TYR A 79 4.63 -5.93 -23.96
C TYR A 79 5.15 -7.40 -23.98
N TYR A 80 4.86 -8.16 -22.93
CA TYR A 80 5.30 -9.55 -22.77
C TYR A 80 4.40 -10.61 -23.42
N THR A 81 3.26 -10.21 -24.01
CA THR A 81 2.39 -11.12 -24.80
C THR A 81 2.77 -11.17 -26.28
N ARG A 82 3.67 -10.28 -26.73
CA ARG A 82 4.09 -10.15 -28.13
C ARG A 82 5.46 -10.77 -28.34
N LYS A 83 5.69 -11.32 -29.52
CA LYS A 83 7.00 -11.87 -29.92
C LYS A 83 8.04 -10.74 -30.01
N GLN A 84 9.19 -10.92 -29.38
CA GLN A 84 10.27 -9.92 -29.30
C GLN A 84 11.51 -10.48 -30.01
N GLY A 85 11.65 -10.20 -31.30
CA GLY A 85 12.78 -10.73 -32.08
C GLY A 85 12.80 -12.26 -32.11
N LEU A 86 13.89 -12.86 -31.58
CA LEU A 86 14.05 -14.31 -31.49
C LEU A 86 13.39 -14.92 -30.25
N ASP A 87 13.02 -14.11 -29.24
CA ASP A 87 12.38 -14.61 -28.02
C ASP A 87 10.88 -14.88 -28.26
N GLU A 88 10.41 -16.03 -27.76
CA GLU A 88 8.98 -16.34 -27.70
C GLU A 88 8.25 -15.41 -26.74
N PHE A 89 6.97 -15.13 -27.01
CA PHE A 89 6.14 -14.41 -26.07
C PHE A 89 5.98 -15.24 -24.80
N ILE A 90 6.15 -14.59 -23.65
CA ILE A 90 6.26 -15.29 -22.37
C ILE A 90 4.90 -15.38 -21.69
N LEU A 91 4.08 -14.33 -21.82
CA LEU A 91 2.85 -14.18 -21.05
C LEU A 91 1.61 -14.44 -21.90
N LYS A 92 0.67 -15.22 -21.37
CA LYS A 92 -0.65 -15.44 -21.99
C LYS A 92 -1.56 -14.22 -21.78
N GLU A 93 -2.37 -13.90 -22.79
CA GLU A 93 -3.25 -12.71 -22.80
C GLU A 93 -4.17 -12.61 -21.57
N HIS A 94 -4.75 -13.74 -21.13
CA HIS A 94 -5.65 -13.77 -19.98
C HIS A 94 -4.96 -13.48 -18.62
N LEU A 95 -3.62 -13.55 -18.56
CA LEU A 95 -2.84 -13.25 -17.35
C LEU A 95 -2.48 -11.77 -17.23
N VAL A 96 -2.56 -11.00 -18.33
CA VAL A 96 -2.14 -9.59 -18.38
C VAL A 96 -2.90 -8.76 -17.34
N LYS A 97 -4.24 -8.77 -17.36
CA LYS A 97 -5.04 -7.94 -16.45
C LYS A 97 -4.86 -8.33 -14.98
N PRO A 98 -4.93 -9.63 -14.59
CA PRO A 98 -4.64 -10.03 -13.22
C PRO A 98 -3.24 -9.65 -12.75
N LEU A 99 -2.22 -9.80 -13.61
CA LEU A 99 -0.84 -9.44 -13.29
C LEU A 99 -0.64 -7.93 -13.16
N HIS A 100 -1.17 -7.15 -14.11
CA HIS A 100 -1.12 -5.69 -14.07
C HIS A 100 -1.74 -5.15 -12.78
N LYS A 101 -2.95 -5.62 -12.43
CA LYS A 101 -3.62 -5.22 -11.19
C LYS A 101 -2.87 -5.66 -9.93
N TYR A 102 -2.13 -6.77 -9.97
CA TYR A 102 -1.20 -7.15 -8.90
C TYR A 102 -0.02 -6.20 -8.79
N VAL A 103 0.60 -5.82 -9.93
CA VAL A 103 1.80 -4.95 -9.98
C VAL A 103 1.50 -3.52 -9.55
N ILE A 104 0.34 -2.96 -9.92
CA ILE A 104 -0.02 -1.58 -9.58
C ILE A 104 -0.51 -1.41 -8.14
N THR A 105 -0.70 -2.50 -7.38
CA THR A 105 -1.20 -2.42 -5.99
C THR A 105 -0.34 -1.46 -5.15
N PRO A 106 -0.93 -0.49 -4.44
CA PRO A 106 -0.19 0.36 -3.50
C PRO A 106 0.09 -0.33 -2.17
N ASN A 107 -0.72 -1.33 -1.82
CA ASN A 107 -0.66 -1.99 -0.53
C ASN A 107 0.22 -3.24 -0.64
N LEU A 108 1.43 -3.15 -0.07
CA LEU A 108 2.42 -4.22 -0.03
C LEU A 108 2.34 -5.07 1.24
N ASN A 109 1.26 -4.94 2.02
CA ASN A 109 1.03 -5.82 3.16
C ASN A 109 0.91 -7.28 2.65
N PRO A 110 1.71 -8.23 3.19
CA PRO A 110 1.71 -9.61 2.71
C PRO A 110 0.34 -10.27 2.69
N VAL A 111 -0.51 -10.01 3.69
CA VAL A 111 -1.85 -10.59 3.74
C VAL A 111 -2.70 -10.07 2.59
N LYS A 112 -2.58 -8.78 2.20
CA LYS A 112 -3.29 -8.24 1.03
C LYS A 112 -2.80 -8.88 -0.27
N LEU A 113 -1.49 -9.05 -0.43
CA LEU A 113 -0.89 -9.68 -1.62
C LEU A 113 -1.36 -11.12 -1.76
N VAL A 114 -1.27 -11.90 -0.68
CA VAL A 114 -1.68 -13.32 -0.67
C VAL A 114 -3.20 -13.47 -0.86
N LEU A 115 -4.03 -12.58 -0.28
CA LEU A 115 -5.48 -12.57 -0.54
C LEU A 115 -5.78 -12.32 -2.02
N TYR A 116 -5.07 -11.39 -2.66
CA TYR A 116 -5.24 -11.12 -4.09
C TYR A 116 -4.88 -12.33 -4.94
N VAL A 117 -3.74 -12.98 -4.67
CA VAL A 117 -3.32 -14.20 -5.39
C VAL A 117 -4.31 -15.34 -5.17
N LYS A 118 -4.85 -15.50 -3.95
CA LYS A 118 -5.89 -16.47 -3.64
C LYS A 118 -7.16 -16.26 -4.48
N GLU A 119 -7.52 -15.02 -4.77
CA GLU A 119 -8.67 -14.66 -5.62
C GLU A 119 -8.35 -14.77 -7.12
N ASN A 120 -7.07 -14.86 -7.50
CA ASN A 120 -6.59 -14.88 -8.89
C ASN A 120 -5.60 -16.03 -9.11
N THR A 121 -6.02 -17.27 -8.81
CA THR A 121 -5.17 -18.47 -8.88
C THR A 121 -4.64 -18.78 -10.30
N VAL A 122 -5.19 -18.15 -11.34
CA VAL A 122 -4.65 -18.17 -12.70
C VAL A 122 -3.18 -17.73 -12.75
N LEU A 123 -2.75 -16.82 -11.85
CA LEU A 123 -1.35 -16.40 -11.73
C LEU A 123 -0.43 -17.51 -11.20
N LEU A 124 -0.98 -18.50 -10.48
CA LEU A 124 -0.24 -19.65 -9.98
C LEU A 124 -0.26 -20.82 -10.98
N ALA A 125 -1.35 -20.98 -11.72
CA ALA A 125 -1.50 -22.00 -12.75
C ALA A 125 -0.41 -21.90 -13.84
N ASP A 126 0.05 -20.69 -14.13
CA ASP A 126 1.17 -20.40 -15.02
C ASP A 126 2.25 -19.57 -14.31
N TYR A 127 2.63 -20.00 -13.10
CA TYR A 127 3.59 -19.26 -12.27
C TYR A 127 4.94 -19.03 -12.97
N THR A 128 5.43 -19.99 -13.77
CA THR A 128 6.74 -19.88 -14.44
C THR A 128 6.80 -18.71 -15.41
N SER A 129 5.75 -18.48 -16.21
CA SER A 129 5.71 -17.30 -17.10
C SER A 129 5.63 -16.00 -16.31
N VAL A 130 4.79 -15.97 -15.27
CA VAL A 130 4.60 -14.78 -14.42
C VAL A 130 5.89 -14.42 -13.67
N ASP A 131 6.59 -15.41 -13.11
CA ASP A 131 7.88 -15.24 -12.44
C ASP A 131 8.95 -14.69 -13.39
N LYS A 132 9.00 -15.24 -14.62
CA LYS A 132 9.93 -14.76 -15.66
C LYS A 132 9.63 -13.29 -16.02
N VAL A 133 8.36 -12.94 -16.23
CA VAL A 133 7.94 -11.55 -16.51
C VAL A 133 8.29 -10.61 -15.37
N LEU A 134 7.94 -10.94 -14.12
CA LEU A 134 8.23 -10.08 -12.97
C LEU A 134 9.73 -9.94 -12.72
N THR A 135 10.50 -11.00 -12.96
CA THR A 135 11.96 -10.95 -12.91
C THR A 135 12.48 -9.99 -13.97
N MET A 136 12.14 -10.17 -15.24
CA MET A 136 12.55 -9.28 -16.34
C MET A 136 12.12 -7.83 -16.09
N PHE A 137 10.92 -7.61 -15.56
CA PHE A 137 10.38 -6.31 -15.24
C PHE A 137 11.16 -5.61 -14.12
N CYS A 138 11.54 -6.35 -13.08
CA CYS A 138 12.44 -5.87 -12.02
C CYS A 138 13.80 -5.46 -12.59
N GLN A 139 14.40 -6.31 -13.44
CA GLN A 139 15.70 -6.02 -14.06
C GLN A 139 15.64 -4.77 -14.95
N LYS A 140 14.60 -4.65 -15.78
CA LYS A 140 14.36 -3.49 -16.66
C LYS A 140 14.17 -2.22 -15.85
N SER A 141 13.38 -2.27 -14.78
CA SER A 141 13.14 -1.12 -13.89
C SER A 141 14.43 -0.63 -13.24
N PHE A 142 15.26 -1.54 -12.74
CA PHE A 142 16.55 -1.20 -12.14
C PHE A 142 17.52 -0.58 -13.16
N LYS A 143 17.62 -1.17 -14.37
CA LYS A 143 18.45 -0.63 -15.47
C LYS A 143 18.02 0.77 -15.89
N ASN A 144 16.72 1.06 -15.83
CA ASN A 144 16.15 2.39 -16.11
C ASN A 144 16.22 3.34 -14.89
N VAL A 145 17.03 3.02 -13.87
CA VAL A 145 17.25 3.82 -12.66
C VAL A 145 15.97 3.99 -11.81
N ASN A 146 14.92 3.21 -12.06
CA ASN A 146 13.73 3.17 -11.24
C ASN A 146 13.87 2.10 -10.15
N GLU A 147 14.73 2.38 -9.18
CA GLU A 147 15.03 1.47 -8.06
C GLU A 147 13.79 1.15 -7.21
N VAL A 148 12.90 2.13 -7.02
CA VAL A 148 11.66 1.97 -6.25
C VAL A 148 10.76 0.92 -6.89
N LEU A 149 10.54 1.02 -8.20
CA LEU A 149 9.74 0.04 -8.95
C LEU A 149 10.42 -1.33 -9.01
N ALA A 150 11.75 -1.38 -9.11
CA ALA A 150 12.49 -2.64 -9.08
C ALA A 150 12.30 -3.38 -7.75
N ILE A 151 12.50 -2.70 -6.61
CA ILE A 151 12.30 -3.28 -5.29
C ILE A 151 10.83 -3.70 -5.10
N LYS A 152 9.88 -2.85 -5.50
CA LYS A 152 8.45 -3.16 -5.43
C LYS A 152 8.12 -4.45 -6.19
N THR A 153 8.58 -4.54 -7.44
CA THR A 153 8.34 -5.70 -8.31
C THR A 153 8.96 -6.96 -7.73
N HIS A 154 10.16 -6.85 -7.16
CA HIS A 154 10.82 -7.97 -6.48
C HIS A 154 10.03 -8.47 -5.28
N ILE A 155 9.57 -7.57 -4.40
CA ILE A 155 8.73 -7.94 -3.24
C ILE A 155 7.45 -8.64 -3.71
N LEU A 156 6.79 -8.11 -4.74
CA LEU A 156 5.59 -8.72 -5.32
C LEU A 156 5.86 -10.14 -5.84
N ASN A 157 6.97 -10.33 -6.57
CA ASN A 157 7.37 -11.64 -7.07
C ASN A 157 7.72 -12.61 -5.95
N PHE A 158 8.42 -12.14 -4.91
CA PHE A 158 8.74 -12.94 -3.73
C PHE A 158 7.46 -13.49 -3.06
N PHE A 159 6.44 -12.67 -2.85
CA PHE A 159 5.19 -13.15 -2.26
C PHE A 159 4.37 -14.02 -3.20
N LEU A 160 4.43 -13.78 -4.51
CA LEU A 160 3.83 -14.68 -5.50
C LEU A 160 4.49 -16.07 -5.45
N LYS A 161 5.82 -16.12 -5.38
CA LYS A 161 6.59 -17.35 -5.19
C LYS A 161 6.21 -18.06 -3.89
N LYS A 162 6.06 -17.34 -2.78
CA LYS A 162 5.60 -17.94 -1.51
C LYS A 162 4.18 -18.52 -1.63
N CYS A 163 3.29 -17.86 -2.37
CA CYS A 163 1.97 -18.43 -2.67
C CYS A 163 2.08 -19.73 -3.45
N TYR A 164 2.87 -19.74 -4.54
CA TYR A 164 3.10 -20.93 -5.37
C TYR A 164 3.67 -22.10 -4.54
N LEU A 165 4.73 -21.86 -3.77
CA LEU A 165 5.38 -22.91 -2.96
C LEU A 165 4.48 -23.46 -1.85
N TRP A 166 3.62 -22.64 -1.25
CA TRP A 166 2.63 -23.14 -0.29
C TRP A 166 1.51 -23.91 -0.97
N ASP A 167 1.04 -23.46 -2.13
CA ASP A 167 0.01 -24.13 -2.92
C ASP A 167 0.46 -25.53 -3.38
N GLN A 168 1.73 -25.65 -3.79
CA GLN A 168 2.39 -26.92 -4.11
C GLN A 168 2.73 -27.77 -2.88
N GLY A 169 2.57 -27.24 -1.66
CA GLY A 169 2.87 -27.95 -0.41
C GLY A 169 4.36 -28.10 -0.09
N THR A 170 5.26 -27.36 -0.75
CA THR A 170 6.71 -27.48 -0.57
C THR A 170 7.26 -26.67 0.61
N GLU A 171 6.62 -25.55 0.97
CA GLU A 171 7.07 -24.68 2.09
C GLU A 171 6.11 -24.65 3.30
N GLY A 172 4.95 -25.29 3.22
CA GLY A 172 3.96 -25.23 4.27
C GLY A 172 2.79 -26.18 4.08
N LYS A 173 1.84 -26.15 5.02
CA LYS A 173 0.67 -27.04 5.04
C LYS A 173 -0.60 -26.25 4.75
N ASN A 174 -1.59 -26.88 4.11
CA ASN A 174 -2.91 -26.30 3.80
C ASN A 174 -2.91 -25.18 2.74
N GLY A 175 -1.96 -25.23 1.79
CA GLY A 175 -1.97 -24.31 0.64
C GLY A 175 -1.87 -22.84 1.03
N ILE A 176 -2.41 -21.98 0.17
CA ILE A 176 -2.46 -20.52 0.37
C ILE A 176 -3.15 -20.13 1.69
N ASN A 177 -4.15 -20.89 2.15
CA ASN A 177 -4.82 -20.65 3.42
C ASN A 177 -3.89 -20.85 4.62
N GLY A 178 -2.98 -21.81 4.51
CA GLY A 178 -1.91 -22.01 5.49
C GLY A 178 -0.98 -20.80 5.56
N LEU A 179 -0.58 -20.25 4.41
CA LEU A 179 0.27 -19.06 4.34
C LEU A 179 -0.42 -17.85 4.99
N LEU A 180 -1.70 -17.63 4.70
CA LEU A 180 -2.48 -16.57 5.35
C LEU A 180 -2.52 -16.73 6.87
N LYS A 181 -2.74 -17.95 7.38
CA LYS A 181 -2.70 -18.23 8.82
C LYS A 181 -1.32 -17.97 9.42
N TYR A 182 -0.25 -18.32 8.72
CA TYR A 182 1.12 -18.06 9.13
C TYR A 182 1.39 -16.55 9.24
N LEU A 183 0.96 -15.77 8.24
CA LEU A 183 1.16 -14.32 8.19
C LEU A 183 0.44 -13.56 9.32
N VAL A 184 -0.80 -13.95 9.67
CA VAL A 184 -1.58 -13.26 10.71
C VAL A 184 -1.35 -13.78 12.14
N LYS A 185 -0.56 -14.84 12.29
CA LYS A 185 -0.27 -15.43 13.61
C LYS A 185 0.67 -14.50 14.37
N GLY A 186 0.14 -13.88 15.43
CA GLY A 186 0.90 -13.04 16.33
C GLY A 186 1.65 -13.83 17.40
N ARG A 187 2.77 -13.29 17.88
CA ARG A 187 3.46 -13.79 19.08
C ARG A 187 2.58 -13.67 20.32
N SER A 188 2.79 -14.54 21.30
CA SER A 188 1.95 -14.63 22.51
C SER A 188 2.02 -13.39 23.39
N SER A 189 3.13 -12.66 23.38
CA SER A 189 3.35 -11.50 24.25
C SER A 189 2.50 -10.29 23.88
N ASP A 190 2.40 -9.93 22.60
CA ASP A 190 1.77 -8.68 22.16
C ASP A 190 1.00 -8.79 20.83
N GLY A 191 0.97 -9.97 20.20
CA GLY A 191 0.30 -10.17 18.92
C GLY A 191 1.10 -9.75 17.69
N PHE A 192 2.38 -9.38 17.82
CA PHE A 192 3.23 -9.03 16.68
C PHE A 192 3.38 -10.18 15.69
N ALA A 193 3.09 -9.92 14.41
CA ALA A 193 3.04 -10.91 13.34
C ALA A 193 4.44 -11.30 12.83
N ILE A 194 5.14 -12.15 13.58
CA ILE A 194 6.52 -12.57 13.26
C ILE A 194 6.63 -13.12 11.84
N GLY A 195 5.68 -13.95 11.38
CA GLY A 195 5.73 -14.52 10.04
C GLY A 195 5.68 -13.48 8.92
N THR A 196 4.88 -12.42 9.11
CA THR A 196 4.84 -11.26 8.20
C THR A 196 6.17 -10.53 8.19
N GLU A 197 6.71 -10.25 9.38
CA GLU A 197 7.99 -9.55 9.52
C GLU A 197 9.16 -10.33 8.90
N THR A 198 9.25 -11.63 9.18
CA THR A 198 10.28 -12.53 8.64
C THR A 198 10.24 -12.55 7.12
N LEU A 199 9.08 -12.81 6.52
CA LEU A 199 8.97 -12.90 5.06
C LEU A 199 9.24 -11.57 4.35
N LEU A 200 8.85 -10.44 4.94
CA LEU A 200 9.22 -9.12 4.39
C LEU A 200 10.74 -8.91 4.42
N ARG A 201 11.40 -9.23 5.54
CA ARG A 201 12.87 -9.11 5.65
C ARG A 201 13.58 -10.06 4.69
N ASP A 202 13.09 -11.27 4.53
CA ASP A 202 13.65 -12.24 3.57
C ASP A 202 13.48 -11.77 2.13
N SER A 203 12.34 -11.14 1.81
CA SER A 203 12.13 -10.53 0.49
C SER A 203 13.15 -9.43 0.17
N LEU A 204 13.50 -8.61 1.17
CA LEU A 204 14.53 -7.59 1.02
C LEU A 204 15.93 -8.22 0.88
N LYS A 205 16.27 -9.21 1.72
CA LYS A 205 17.57 -9.91 1.64
C LYS A 205 17.79 -10.60 0.30
N SER A 206 16.72 -11.08 -0.34
CA SER A 206 16.82 -11.76 -1.63
C SER A 206 16.81 -10.80 -2.83
N PHE A 207 16.81 -9.49 -2.60
CA PHE A 207 16.85 -8.50 -3.68
C PHE A 207 18.23 -8.56 -4.39
N PRO A 208 18.27 -8.75 -5.72
CA PRO A 208 19.54 -9.04 -6.41
C PRO A 208 20.47 -7.83 -6.57
N TYR A 209 19.98 -6.61 -6.32
CA TYR A 209 20.73 -5.37 -6.57
C TYR A 209 21.20 -4.72 -5.27
N ALA A 210 22.23 -5.30 -4.66
CA ALA A 210 22.81 -4.79 -3.42
C ALA A 210 23.32 -3.34 -3.52
N SER A 211 23.67 -2.87 -4.73
CA SER A 211 24.11 -1.49 -5.00
C SER A 211 22.99 -0.45 -5.02
N SER A 212 21.72 -0.86 -4.96
CA SER A 212 20.59 0.07 -4.94
C SER A 212 20.65 0.99 -3.71
N ASN A 213 20.60 2.30 -3.94
CA ASN A 213 20.55 3.31 -2.88
C ASN A 213 19.28 3.18 -2.04
N VAL A 214 18.14 2.95 -2.68
CA VAL A 214 16.85 2.76 -2.00
C VAL A 214 16.89 1.51 -1.11
N PHE A 215 17.48 0.42 -1.60
CA PHE A 215 17.69 -0.80 -0.82
C PHE A 215 18.62 -0.55 0.38
N GLN A 216 19.74 0.15 0.17
CA GLN A 216 20.68 0.49 1.24
C GLN A 216 20.03 1.36 2.33
N GLN A 217 19.12 2.27 1.97
CA GLN A 217 18.32 3.02 2.92
C GLN A 217 17.32 2.13 3.69
N LEU A 218 16.66 1.20 2.99
CA LEU A 218 15.71 0.25 3.60
C LEU A 218 16.35 -0.65 4.66
N ILE A 219 17.56 -1.16 4.42
CA ILE A 219 18.24 -2.05 5.36
C ILE A 219 18.88 -1.31 6.54
N LYS A 220 19.32 -0.06 6.35
CA LYS A 220 19.93 0.77 7.39
C LYS A 220 18.90 1.46 8.28
N GLY A 221 17.65 1.58 7.82
CA GLY A 221 16.58 2.26 8.54
C GLY A 221 16.21 1.57 9.86
N GLY A 222 16.15 2.35 10.95
CA GLY A 222 15.72 1.90 12.29
C GLY A 222 14.20 1.75 12.45
N SER A 223 13.46 1.45 11.37
CA SER A 223 12.00 1.36 11.41
C SER A 223 11.57 0.18 12.30
N PRO A 224 10.52 0.35 13.15
CA PRO A 224 10.09 -0.69 14.07
C PRO A 224 9.53 -1.95 13.38
N SER A 225 9.16 -1.87 12.10
CA SER A 225 8.71 -3.03 11.31
C SER A 225 9.14 -2.92 9.84
N ALA A 226 9.36 -4.06 9.20
CA ALA A 226 9.74 -4.12 7.79
C ALA A 226 8.65 -3.54 6.88
N ILE A 227 7.37 -3.73 7.21
CA ILE A 227 6.26 -3.16 6.43
C ILE A 227 6.27 -1.63 6.46
N ALA A 228 6.59 -1.02 7.60
CA ALA A 228 6.69 0.42 7.72
C ALA A 228 7.85 0.96 6.88
N ALA A 229 9.03 0.34 6.96
CA ALA A 229 10.18 0.69 6.12
C ALA A 229 9.85 0.61 4.62
N ILE A 230 9.31 -0.53 4.18
CA ILE A 230 8.93 -0.75 2.77
C ILE A 230 7.89 0.27 2.30
N THR A 231 6.86 0.51 3.12
CA THR A 231 5.79 1.45 2.76
C THR A 231 6.32 2.87 2.68
N GLN A 232 7.21 3.27 3.60
CA GLN A 232 7.84 4.58 3.62
C GLN A 232 8.72 4.83 2.39
N SER A 233 9.55 3.85 2.01
CA SER A 233 10.46 4.00 0.88
C SER A 233 9.77 3.91 -0.48
N ILE A 234 8.68 3.15 -0.60
CA ILE A 234 7.98 2.96 -1.88
C ILE A 234 6.86 3.98 -2.08
N ASN A 235 6.09 4.28 -1.03
CA ASN A 235 4.92 5.16 -1.11
C ASN A 235 5.16 6.55 -0.48
N GLY A 236 6.36 6.85 0.04
CA GLY A 236 6.70 8.13 0.67
C GLY A 236 6.43 8.19 2.18
N LEU A 237 7.01 9.20 2.84
CA LEU A 237 7.02 9.35 4.31
C LEU A 237 5.62 9.38 4.94
N GLN A 238 4.67 10.06 4.30
CA GLN A 238 3.29 10.19 4.81
C GLN A 238 2.49 8.88 4.72
N SER A 239 2.98 7.89 3.97
CA SER A 239 2.30 6.62 3.76
C SER A 239 2.58 5.58 4.86
N ALA A 240 3.37 5.90 5.89
CA ALA A 240 3.72 4.97 6.97
C ALA A 240 2.76 5.00 8.18
N ASP A 241 1.73 5.85 8.17
CA ASP A 241 0.70 5.85 9.23
C ASP A 241 -0.32 4.72 8.99
N PHE A 242 -0.33 3.71 9.87
CA PHE A 242 -1.24 2.56 9.80
C PHE A 242 -2.44 2.64 10.77
N THR A 243 -2.66 3.77 11.44
CA THR A 243 -3.77 3.95 12.41
C THR A 243 -5.16 3.80 11.77
N GLU A 244 -5.28 4.21 10.51
CA GLU A 244 -6.48 4.10 9.67
C GLU A 244 -6.38 2.95 8.66
N CYS A 245 -5.73 1.85 9.04
CA CYS A 245 -5.60 0.66 8.22
C CYS A 245 -6.32 -0.56 8.83
N CYS A 246 -6.71 -1.49 7.96
CA CYS A 246 -7.17 -2.81 8.40
C CYS A 246 -6.06 -3.52 9.17
N SER A 247 -6.34 -3.96 10.40
CA SER A 247 -5.37 -4.64 11.27
C SER A 247 -4.96 -6.03 10.75
N CYS A 248 -5.61 -6.53 9.70
CA CYS A 248 -5.27 -7.81 9.07
C CYS A 248 -4.46 -7.63 7.78
N CYS A 249 -4.95 -6.81 6.84
CA CYS A 249 -4.37 -6.70 5.50
C CYS A 249 -3.84 -5.31 5.14
N GLY A 250 -3.84 -4.36 6.07
CA GLY A 250 -3.29 -3.03 5.85
C GLY A 250 -4.06 -2.15 4.85
N ASN A 251 -5.23 -2.58 4.37
CA ASN A 251 -6.03 -1.77 3.44
C ASN A 251 -6.39 -0.42 4.09
N ARG A 252 -6.38 0.67 3.33
CA ARG A 252 -6.81 2.02 3.72
C ARG A 252 -8.23 2.22 3.18
N ARG A 253 -9.23 2.49 4.06
CA ARG A 253 -10.68 2.74 3.83
C ARG A 253 -11.68 1.68 4.32
N SER A 254 -12.80 2.22 4.81
CA SER A 254 -14.07 1.57 5.16
C SER A 254 -13.92 0.40 6.13
N PHE A 255 -13.82 0.74 7.42
CA PHE A 255 -13.60 -0.27 8.45
C PHE A 255 -14.71 -0.32 9.48
N ASN A 256 -15.06 -1.54 9.83
CA ASN A 256 -15.77 -1.80 11.07
C ASN A 256 -14.73 -1.95 12.19
N LYS A 257 -14.89 -1.16 13.25
CA LYS A 257 -14.16 -1.38 14.50
C LYS A 257 -14.64 -2.69 15.12
N CYS A 258 -13.77 -3.40 15.83
CA CYS A 258 -14.21 -4.51 16.67
C CYS A 258 -15.24 -3.98 17.68
N SER A 259 -16.42 -4.59 17.75
CA SER A 259 -17.52 -4.13 18.59
C SER A 259 -17.19 -4.18 20.09
N SER A 260 -16.32 -5.11 20.49
CA SER A 260 -15.89 -5.26 21.88
C SER A 260 -14.82 -4.21 22.24
N CYS A 261 -13.61 -4.31 21.65
CA CYS A 261 -12.49 -3.46 22.08
C CYS A 261 -12.45 -2.07 21.45
N LYS A 262 -13.12 -1.86 20.31
CA LYS A 262 -13.13 -0.60 19.53
C LYS A 262 -11.76 -0.10 19.04
N MET A 263 -10.66 -0.78 19.37
CA MET A 263 -9.28 -0.41 19.00
C MET A 263 -8.87 -0.89 17.62
N VAL A 264 -9.18 -2.14 17.26
CA VAL A 264 -8.80 -2.72 15.96
C VAL A 264 -9.88 -2.50 14.91
N LYS A 265 -9.46 -2.42 13.65
CA LYS A 265 -10.31 -2.10 12.50
C LYS A 265 -10.15 -3.14 11.42
N TYR A 266 -11.25 -3.48 10.74
CA TYR A 266 -11.25 -4.45 9.65
C TYR A 266 -12.02 -3.95 8.45
N CYS A 267 -11.49 -4.14 7.24
CA CYS A 267 -12.16 -3.70 6.02
C CYS A 267 -13.39 -4.54 5.70
N ASN A 268 -13.47 -5.77 6.24
CA ASN A 268 -14.61 -6.66 6.10
C ASN A 268 -14.55 -7.80 7.14
N GLN A 269 -15.63 -8.59 7.21
CA GLN A 269 -15.76 -9.73 8.11
C GLN A 269 -14.72 -10.84 7.86
N SER A 270 -14.27 -11.00 6.61
CA SER A 270 -13.26 -12.01 6.26
C SER A 270 -11.92 -11.71 6.92
N CYS A 271 -11.46 -10.45 6.86
CA CYS A 271 -10.24 -9.99 7.56
C CYS A 271 -10.36 -10.13 9.08
N GLN A 272 -11.53 -9.85 9.66
CA GLN A 272 -11.75 -10.08 11.10
C GLN A 272 -11.63 -11.56 11.45
N LYS A 273 -12.30 -12.46 10.72
CA LYS A 273 -12.24 -13.90 10.95
C LYS A 273 -10.81 -14.45 10.81
N LEU A 274 -10.08 -13.97 9.81
CA LEU A 274 -8.69 -14.39 9.57
C LEU A 274 -7.77 -13.97 10.72
N HIS A 275 -7.88 -12.73 11.21
CA HIS A 275 -7.06 -12.22 12.31
C HIS A 275 -7.54 -12.66 13.71
N TRP A 276 -8.77 -13.18 13.84
CA TRP A 276 -9.41 -13.48 15.14
C TRP A 276 -8.58 -14.38 16.06
N GLY A 277 -7.86 -15.37 15.49
CA GLY A 277 -7.02 -16.28 16.27
C GLY A 277 -5.95 -15.58 17.11
N THR A 278 -5.42 -14.47 16.61
CA THR A 278 -4.48 -13.59 17.33
C THR A 278 -5.24 -12.57 18.15
N HIS A 279 -6.17 -11.83 17.52
CA HIS A 279 -6.85 -10.70 18.16
C HIS A 279 -7.60 -11.07 19.44
N LYS A 280 -8.32 -12.21 19.47
CA LYS A 280 -9.15 -12.61 20.62
C LYS A 280 -8.38 -12.70 21.94
N LYS A 281 -7.09 -13.02 21.88
CA LYS A 281 -6.22 -13.14 23.05
C LYS A 281 -5.91 -11.79 23.71
N PHE A 282 -6.01 -10.71 22.94
CA PHE A 282 -5.70 -9.35 23.38
C PHE A 282 -6.93 -8.44 23.39
N CYS A 283 -8.10 -8.95 22.98
CA CYS A 283 -9.30 -8.14 22.79
C CYS A 283 -9.74 -7.47 24.10
N GLU A 284 -9.72 -8.19 25.23
CA GLU A 284 -10.11 -7.62 26.52
C GLU A 284 -9.13 -6.55 27.00
N ARG A 285 -7.82 -6.82 26.95
CA ARG A 285 -6.79 -5.81 27.27
C ARG A 285 -6.94 -4.54 26.43
N LEU A 286 -7.17 -4.69 25.12
CA LEU A 286 -7.39 -3.55 24.22
C LEU A 286 -8.66 -2.77 24.55
N LYS A 287 -9.69 -3.44 25.10
CA LYS A 287 -10.92 -2.79 25.54
C LYS A 287 -10.66 -1.93 26.79
N GLU A 288 -9.90 -2.46 27.75
CA GLU A 288 -9.45 -1.70 28.93
C GLU A 288 -8.63 -0.48 28.53
N GLU A 289 -7.64 -0.65 27.64
CA GLU A 289 -6.84 0.44 27.08
C GLU A 289 -7.70 1.50 26.39
N PHE A 290 -8.71 1.09 25.61
CA PHE A 290 -9.65 2.03 24.98
C PHE A 290 -10.41 2.87 26.02
N LEU A 291 -10.89 2.25 27.09
CA LEU A 291 -11.63 2.94 28.15
C LEU A 291 -10.75 3.96 28.88
N LEU A 292 -9.51 3.58 29.22
CA LEU A 292 -8.53 4.49 29.81
C LEU A 292 -8.24 5.69 28.89
N LEU A 293 -8.07 5.45 27.59
CA LEU A 293 -7.88 6.52 26.61
C LEU A 293 -9.10 7.45 26.50
N GLN A 294 -10.33 6.95 26.68
CA GLN A 294 -11.52 7.80 26.70
C GLN A 294 -11.56 8.67 27.96
N GLN A 295 -11.26 8.10 29.13
CA GLN A 295 -11.21 8.84 30.39
C GLN A 295 -10.15 9.94 30.34
N GLN A 296 -8.95 9.62 29.85
CA GLN A 296 -7.87 10.60 29.73
C GLN A 296 -8.27 11.77 28.83
N LYS A 297 -8.97 11.52 27.72
CA LYS A 297 -9.47 12.59 26.84
C LYS A 297 -10.46 13.53 27.52
N VAL A 298 -11.30 13.02 28.43
CA VAL A 298 -12.23 13.85 29.21
C VAL A 298 -11.44 14.74 30.16
N ILE A 299 -10.50 14.16 30.91
CA ILE A 299 -9.63 14.89 31.84
C ILE A 299 -8.81 15.97 31.13
N ASP A 300 -8.22 15.65 29.98
CA ASP A 300 -7.42 16.60 29.21
C ASP A 300 -8.28 17.75 28.68
N LYS A 301 -9.52 17.46 28.27
CA LYS A 301 -10.46 18.49 27.81
C LYS A 301 -10.86 19.43 28.96
N GLU A 302 -11.20 18.88 30.12
CA GLU A 302 -11.53 19.68 31.31
C GLU A 302 -10.35 20.56 31.77
N ARG A 303 -9.12 20.02 31.71
CA ARG A 303 -7.90 20.79 32.02
C ARG A 303 -7.70 21.96 31.05
N GLU A 304 -7.92 21.75 29.77
CA GLU A 304 -7.79 22.82 28.77
C GLU A 304 -8.89 23.87 28.93
N GLU A 305 -10.14 23.47 29.17
CA GLU A 305 -11.25 24.40 29.47
C GLU A 305 -10.96 25.27 30.70
N ASN A 306 -10.44 24.68 31.77
CA ASN A 306 -10.02 25.41 32.96
C ASN A 306 -8.86 26.38 32.69
N ARG A 307 -7.88 25.96 31.88
CA ARG A 307 -6.75 26.82 31.49
C ARG A 307 -7.20 28.03 30.68
N VAL A 308 -8.11 27.84 29.73
CA VAL A 308 -8.70 28.93 28.94
C VAL A 308 -9.51 29.88 29.84
N LEU A 309 -10.31 29.34 30.76
CA LEU A 309 -11.10 30.14 31.69
C LEU A 309 -10.20 31.01 32.59
N GLN A 310 -9.09 30.45 33.10
CA GLN A 310 -8.15 31.20 33.93
C GLN A 310 -7.48 32.33 33.14
N LYS A 311 -7.01 32.06 31.92
CA LYS A 311 -6.40 33.08 31.06
C LYS A 311 -7.35 34.24 30.74
N ASN A 312 -8.63 33.94 30.50
CA ASN A 312 -9.64 34.97 30.26
C ASN A 312 -9.89 35.84 31.50
N LYS A 313 -9.89 35.26 32.70
CA LYS A 313 -10.01 36.03 33.95
C LYS A 313 -8.81 36.95 34.17
N GLU A 314 -7.60 36.48 33.86
CA GLU A 314 -6.37 37.29 33.96
C GLU A 314 -6.41 38.48 33.00
N LEU A 315 -6.83 38.28 31.75
CA LEU A 315 -6.99 39.35 30.75
C LEU A 315 -8.04 40.39 31.16
N GLN A 316 -9.21 39.94 31.64
CA GLN A 316 -10.24 40.85 32.15
C GLN A 316 -9.76 41.66 33.36
N THR A 317 -8.92 41.06 34.21
CA THR A 317 -8.35 41.77 35.36
C THR A 317 -7.33 42.82 34.92
N GLN A 318 -6.55 42.56 33.87
CA GLN A 318 -5.60 43.52 33.29
C GLN A 318 -6.31 44.69 32.61
N GLU A 319 -7.36 44.42 31.82
CA GLU A 319 -8.16 45.47 31.18
C GLU A 319 -8.84 46.40 32.20
N ASN A 320 -9.35 45.86 33.31
CA ASN A 320 -9.98 46.64 34.38
C ASN A 320 -8.99 47.46 35.23
N VAL A 321 -7.68 47.20 35.14
CA VAL A 321 -6.63 47.96 35.84
C VAL A 321 -6.08 49.09 34.97
N GLU A 322 -6.25 49.01 33.64
CA GLU A 322 -5.79 50.02 32.68
C GLU A 322 -6.84 51.11 32.35
N THR A 323 -8.11 50.91 32.72
CA THR A 323 -9.20 51.90 32.68
C THR A 323 -9.43 52.59 34.02
#